data_AF-A0A2E2JM95-F1
#
_entry.id   AF-A0A2E2JM95-F1
#
_cell.length_a   1.000
_cell.length_b   1.000
_cell.length_c   1.000
_cell.angle_alpha   90.00
_cell.angle_beta   90.00
_cell.angle_gamma   90.00
#
_symmetry.space_group_name_H-M   'P 1'
#
loop_
_entity.id
_entity.type
_entity.pdbx_description
1 polymer ?
#
loop_
_entity_poly.entity_id
_entity_poly.type
_entity_poly.pdbx_seq_one_letter_code
_entity_poly.pdbx_strand_id
1 'polypeptide(L)' 'MSETDDGNEKRIEDLEIMAAHQAQMIEDLSEELQRASAAIERMQRSLRSLGDRFEALEDVAMPRPENTKPPHY' A
#
# COMPACT_ATOMS: atom_id res chain seq x y z
N MET A 1 26.14 -11.80 46.21
CA MET A 1 26.54 -12.39 44.92
C MET A 1 25.51 -13.38 44.41
N SER A 2 24.99 -14.32 45.23
CA SER A 2 23.92 -15.24 44.79
C SER A 2 22.56 -14.57 44.55
N GLU A 3 22.12 -13.65 45.43
CA GLU A 3 20.81 -12.97 45.31
C GLU A 3 20.75 -11.97 44.13
N THR A 4 21.91 -11.47 43.70
CA THR A 4 22.04 -10.53 42.58
C THR A 4 22.02 -11.25 41.23
N ASP A 5 22.44 -12.51 41.22
CA ASP A 5 22.45 -13.39 40.05
C ASP A 5 21.02 -13.88 39.75
N ASP A 6 20.29 -14.29 40.79
CA ASP A 6 18.87 -14.70 40.73
C ASP A 6 17.96 -13.57 40.23
N GLY A 7 18.20 -12.33 40.69
CA GLY A 7 17.49 -11.15 40.19
C GLY A 7 17.80 -10.80 38.73
N ASN A 8 19.00 -11.13 38.24
CA ASN A 8 19.37 -10.95 36.83
C ASN A 8 18.76 -12.03 35.95
N GLU A 9 18.76 -13.28 36.40
CA GLU A 9 18.16 -14.42 35.69
C GLU A 9 16.66 -14.18 35.44
N LYS A 10 15.93 -13.77 36.48
CA LYS A 10 14.51 -13.40 36.35
C LYS A 10 14.27 -12.26 35.34
N ARG A 11 15.13 -11.24 35.36
CA ARG A 11 15.01 -10.11 34.44
C ARG A 11 15.32 -10.51 32.99
N ILE A 12 16.24 -11.46 32.78
CA ILE A 12 16.51 -12.03 31.46
C ILE A 12 15.30 -12.83 30.98
N GLU A 13 14.73 -13.69 31.83
CA GLU A 13 13.51 -14.44 31.51
C GLU A 13 12.35 -13.53 31.09
N ASP A 14 12.09 -12.47 31.85
CA ASP A 14 11.06 -11.47 31.51
C ASP A 14 11.31 -10.80 30.15
N LEU A 15 12.57 -10.50 29.83
CA LEU A 15 12.96 -9.90 28.55
C LEU A 15 12.83 -10.90 27.39
N GLU A 16 13.14 -12.18 27.61
CA GLU A 16 12.99 -13.23 26.60
C GLU A 16 11.51 -13.46 26.26
N ILE A 17 10.65 -13.53 27.29
CA ILE A 17 9.20 -13.62 27.12
C ILE A 17 8.71 -12.41 26.31
N MET A 18 9.10 -11.21 26.71
CA MET A 18 8.71 -9.99 26.02
C MET A 18 9.21 -9.97 24.57
N ALA A 19 10.45 -10.39 24.32
CA ALA A 19 11.02 -10.46 22.98
C ALA A 19 10.28 -11.45 22.09
N ALA A 20 9.89 -12.62 22.62
CA ALA A 20 9.10 -13.61 21.90
C ALA A 20 7.73 -13.06 21.50
N HIS A 21 7.02 -12.38 22.42
CA HIS A 21 5.76 -11.72 22.10
C HIS A 21 5.92 -10.62 21.05
N GLN A 22 6.98 -9.83 21.14
CA GLN A 22 7.27 -8.78 20.15
C GLN A 22 7.60 -9.36 18.78
N ALA A 23 8.35 -10.46 18.70
CA ALA A 23 8.65 -11.14 17.45
C ALA A 23 7.36 -11.60 16.74
N GLN A 24 6.45 -12.25 17.48
CA GLN A 24 5.16 -12.65 16.93
C GLN A 24 4.34 -11.45 16.44
N MET A 25 4.26 -10.38 17.23
CA MET A 25 3.53 -9.16 16.82
C MET A 25 4.12 -8.54 15.54
N ILE A 26 5.44 -8.58 15.38
CA ILE A 26 6.10 -8.06 14.17
C ILE A 26 5.75 -8.92 12.95
N GLU A 27 5.71 -10.24 13.10
CA GLU A 27 5.28 -11.14 12.02
C GLU A 27 3.84 -10.85 11.60
N ASP A 28 2.92 -10.78 12.57
CA ASP A 28 1.51 -10.49 12.31
C ASP A 28 1.32 -9.13 11.60
N LEU A 29 2.04 -8.10 12.06
CA LEU A 29 2.02 -6.76 11.43
C LEU A 29 2.61 -6.76 10.02
N SER A 30 3.68 -7.53 9.79
CA SER A 30 4.29 -7.68 8.46
C SER A 30 3.31 -8.32 7.48
N GLU A 31 2.58 -9.35 7.92
CA GLU A 31 1.55 -9.97 7.08
C GLU A 31 0.42 -9.00 6.74
N GLU A 32 -0.07 -8.22 7.71
CA GLU A 32 -1.11 -7.21 7.47
C GLU A 32 -0.62 -6.13 6.50
N LEU A 33 0.64 -5.67 6.64
CA LEU A 33 1.23 -4.71 5.71
C LEU A 33 1.30 -5.25 4.28
N GLN A 34 1.64 -6.53 4.11
CA GLN A 34 1.64 -7.18 2.80
C GLN A 34 0.23 -7.23 2.21
N ARG A 35 -0.79 -7.58 3.01
CA ARG A 35 -2.19 -7.57 2.59
C ARG A 35 -2.64 -6.17 2.15
N ALA A 36 -2.31 -5.15 2.94
CA ALA A 36 -2.63 -3.76 2.64
C ALA A 36 -1.95 -3.27 1.36
N SER A 37 -0.66 -3.58 1.18
CA SER A 37 0.10 -3.26 -0.04
C SER A 37 -0.57 -3.85 -1.28
N ALA A 38 -0.90 -5.14 -1.26
CA ALA A 38 -1.57 -5.81 -2.37
C ALA A 38 -2.95 -5.19 -2.69
N ALA A 39 -3.70 -4.76 -1.66
CA ALA A 39 -4.96 -4.06 -1.86
C ALA A 39 -4.75 -2.68 -2.53
N ILE A 40 -3.75 -1.91 -2.09
CA ILE A 40 -3.40 -0.62 -2.68
C ILE A 40 -3.02 -0.78 -4.15
N GLU A 41 -2.19 -1.76 -4.49
CA GLU A 41 -1.82 -2.01 -5.88
C GLU A 41 -3.02 -2.36 -6.76
N ARG A 42 -3.98 -3.15 -6.24
CA ARG A 42 -5.22 -3.46 -6.96
C ARG A 42 -6.02 -2.18 -7.24
N MET A 43 -6.17 -1.31 -6.24
CA MET A 43 -6.86 -0.03 -6.41
C MET A 43 -6.16 0.87 -7.42
N GLN A 44 -4.82 0.97 -7.37
CA GLN A 44 -4.03 1.74 -8.32
C GLN A 44 -4.21 1.24 -9.76
N ARG A 45 -4.25 -0.08 -9.98
CA ARG A 45 -4.53 -0.66 -11.30
C ARG A 45 -5.94 -0.32 -11.79
N SER A 46 -6.94 -0.39 -10.92
CA SER A 46 -8.32 -0.01 -11.27
C SER A 46 -8.42 1.47 -11.61
N LEU A 47 -7.77 2.35 -10.85
CA LEU A 47 -7.75 3.79 -11.12
C LEU A 47 -7.07 4.10 -12.45
N ARG A 48 -5.95 3.43 -12.77
CA ARG A 48 -5.30 3.58 -14.08
C ARG A 48 -6.23 3.14 -15.21
N SER A 49 -6.83 1.96 -15.11
CA SER A 49 -7.76 1.47 -16.13
C SER A 49 -8.97 2.39 -16.32
N LEU A 50 -9.43 3.05 -15.25
CA LEU A 50 -10.50 4.04 -15.34
C LEU A 50 -10.01 5.31 -16.06
N GLY A 51 -8.80 5.79 -15.75
CA GLY A 51 -8.16 6.90 -16.46
C GLY A 51 -8.03 6.65 -17.96
N ASP A 52 -7.50 5.48 -18.35
CA ASP A 52 -7.33 5.10 -19.77
C ASP A 52 -8.68 5.09 -20.53
N ARG A 53 -9.76 4.67 -19.86
CA ARG A 53 -11.11 4.68 -20.43
C ARG A 53 -11.67 6.08 -20.58
N PHE A 54 -11.38 6.99 -19.64
CA PHE A 54 -11.80 8.38 -19.73
C PHE A 54 -11.09 9.08 -20.90
N GLU A 55 -9.79 8.88 -21.07
CA GLU A 55 -9.02 9.43 -22.20
C GLU A 55 -9.58 8.93 -23.54
N ALA A 56 -9.84 7.62 -23.66
CA ALA A 56 -10.46 7.04 -24.86
C ALA A 56 -11.86 7.61 -25.15
N LEU A 57 -12.63 7.98 -24.11
CA LEU A 57 -13.93 8.63 -24.28
C LEU A 57 -13.79 10.08 -24.73
N GLU A 58 -12.81 10.83 -24.21
CA GLU A 58 -12.55 12.21 -24.64
C GLU A 58 -12.16 12.28 -26.12
N ASP A 59 -11.28 11.37 -26.58
CA ASP A 59 -10.86 11.27 -27.98
C ASP A 59 -12.03 11.00 -28.95
N VAL A 60 -13.05 10.27 -28.50
CA VAL A 60 -14.25 9.96 -29.29
C VAL A 60 -15.31 11.05 -29.18
N ALA A 61 -15.42 11.71 -28.02
CA ALA A 61 -16.45 12.70 -27.74
C ALA A 61 -16.14 14.09 -28.31
N MET A 62 -14.87 14.43 -28.56
CA MET A 62 -14.53 15.72 -29.19
C MET A 62 -14.79 15.68 -30.71
N PRO A 63 -15.72 16.49 -31.24
CA PRO A 63 -15.94 16.57 -32.68
C PRO A 63 -14.69 17.15 -33.34
N ARG A 64 -14.13 16.43 -34.33
CA ARG A 64 -13.08 16.97 -35.19
C ARG A 64 -13.61 18.24 -35.85
N PRO A 65 -12.85 19.36 -35.86
CA PRO A 65 -13.29 20.57 -36.53
C PRO A 65 -13.63 20.24 -37.98
N GLU A 66 -14.87 20.55 -38.41
CA GLU A 66 -15.22 20.38 -39.81
C GLU A 66 -14.30 21.27 -40.64
N ASN A 67 -13.58 20.67 -41.59
CA ASN A 67 -12.71 21.38 -42.51
C ASN A 67 -13.58 22.15 -43.54
N THR A 68 -14.22 23.20 -43.07
CA THR A 68 -15.06 24.06 -43.90
C THR A 68 -14.18 25.11 -44.57
N LYS A 69 -14.27 25.16 -45.89
CA LYS A 69 -13.53 26.13 -46.71
C LYS A 69 -13.96 27.55 -46.29
N PRO A 70 -13.03 28.52 -46.13
CA PRO A 70 -13.40 29.86 -45.71
C PRO A 70 -14.45 30.47 -46.64
N PRO A 71 -15.47 31.17 -46.12
CA PRO A 71 -16.42 31.88 -46.95
C PRO A 71 -15.65 32.92 -47.78
N HIS A 72 -15.79 32.85 -49.11
CA HIS A 72 -15.26 33.86 -50.00
C HIS A 72 -16.10 35.14 -49.81
N TYR A 73 -15.45 36.22 -49.35
CA TYR A 73 -15.99 37.58 -49.31
C TYR A 73 -15.64 38.33 -50.59
#